data_AF-A0A1J1IJ91-F1
#
_entry.id   AF-A0A1J1IJ91-F1
#
_cell.length_a   1.000
_cell.length_b   1.000
_cell.length_c   1.000
_cell.angle_alpha   90.00
_cell.angle_beta   90.00
_cell.angle_gamma   90.00
#
_symmetry.space_group_name_H-M   'P 1'
#
loop_
_entity.id
_entity.type
_entity.pdbx_description
1 polymer ?
#
loop_
_entity_poly.entity_id
_entity_poly.type
_entity_poly.pdbx_seq_one_letter_code
_entity_poly.pdbx_strand_id
1 'polypeptide(L)'
;MDLIDISTVVFRTIIDYMYKNELPVNHPDLIGLYMAARHLELKDLQDFSETQIHSRTNASNAYEILVFSNKIDSKKLKDKAFDVIKEMFPGQSLKEEIKHQPEKIKKVIDANRQIDKLMTEMRKDIESLTVVDSQ
;
A
#
# COMPACT_ATOMS: atom_id res chain seq x y z
N MET A 1 -21.23 15.24 -16.22
CA MET A 1 -20.93 14.99 -14.80
C MET A 1 -20.53 13.54 -14.76
N ASP A 2 -19.23 13.28 -14.91
CA ASP A 2 -18.75 11.92 -15.07
C ASP A 2 -18.85 11.23 -13.71
N LEU A 3 -19.60 10.12 -13.66
CA LEU A 3 -19.59 9.25 -12.50
C LEU A 3 -18.13 8.88 -12.25
N ILE A 4 -17.64 9.16 -11.04
CA ILE A 4 -16.46 8.47 -10.55
C ILE A 4 -16.73 6.97 -10.77
N ASP A 5 -15.73 6.27 -11.31
CA ASP A 5 -15.76 4.81 -11.43
C ASP A 5 -15.66 4.21 -10.02
N ILE A 6 -16.76 4.33 -9.27
CA ILE A 6 -16.93 3.83 -7.91
C ILE A 6 -17.41 2.40 -8.06
N SER A 7 -16.68 1.45 -7.46
CA SER A 7 -17.12 0.07 -7.44
C SER A 7 -18.50 -0.04 -6.78
N THR A 8 -19.34 -0.96 -7.26
CA THR A 8 -20.68 -1.19 -6.69
C THR A 8 -20.64 -1.44 -5.18
N VAL A 9 -19.55 -2.03 -4.68
CA VAL A 9 -19.32 -2.29 -3.25
C VAL A 9 -19.10 -0.99 -2.48
N VAL A 10 -18.25 -0.09 -2.98
CA VAL A 10 -18.03 1.24 -2.36
C VAL A 10 -19.32 2.06 -2.41
N PHE A 11 -20.02 2.07 -3.55
CA PHE A 11 -21.26 2.83 -3.71
C PHE A 11 -22.34 2.37 -2.72
N ARG A 12 -22.53 1.05 -2.59
CA ARG A 12 -23.46 0.49 -1.61
C ARG A 12 -23.09 0.85 -0.18
N THR A 13 -21.80 0.78 0.15
CA THR A 13 -21.29 1.15 1.48
C THR A 13 -21.58 2.61 1.81
N ILE A 14 -21.46 3.51 0.84
CA ILE A 14 -21.80 4.93 1.02
C ILE A 14 -23.29 5.11 1.29
N ILE A 15 -24.15 4.43 0.53
CA ILE A 15 -25.60 4.46 0.79
C ILE A 15 -25.88 3.95 2.21
N ASP A 16 -25.34 2.79 2.57
CA ASP A 16 -25.53 2.24 3.92
C ASP A 16 -25.06 3.22 5.01
N TYR A 17 -23.90 3.86 4.82
CA TYR A 17 -23.40 4.90 5.72
C TYR A 17 -24.37 6.09 5.81
N MET A 18 -24.87 6.62 4.69
CA MET A 18 -25.77 7.78 4.68
C MET A 18 -27.10 7.51 5.38
N TYR A 19 -27.62 6.27 5.31
CA TYR A 19 -28.91 5.92 5.90
C TYR A 19 -28.80 5.41 7.35
N LYS A 20 -27.71 4.72 7.70
CA LYS A 20 -27.55 4.08 9.02
C LYS A 20 -26.58 4.84 9.94
N ASN A 21 -25.77 5.74 9.38
CA ASN A 21 -24.70 6.44 10.07
C ASN A 21 -23.67 5.51 10.73
N GLU A 22 -23.40 4.35 10.11
CA GLU A 22 -22.48 3.33 10.61
C GLU A 22 -21.18 3.29 9.79
N LEU A 23 -20.03 3.27 10.47
CA LEU A 23 -18.73 3.23 9.82
C LEU A 23 -18.36 1.81 9.35
N PRO A 24 -17.86 1.65 8.11
CA PRO A 24 -17.58 0.33 7.55
C PRO A 24 -16.19 -0.18 7.98
N VAL A 25 -16.12 -0.71 9.22
CA VAL A 25 -14.87 -1.13 9.91
C VAL A 25 -13.98 -2.07 9.09
N ASN A 26 -14.53 -2.91 8.21
CA ASN A 26 -13.77 -3.91 7.46
C ASN A 26 -13.95 -3.80 5.94
N HIS A 27 -14.09 -2.59 5.41
CA HIS A 27 -14.21 -2.41 3.97
C HIS A 27 -12.92 -2.87 3.24
N PRO A 28 -13.02 -3.71 2.19
CA PRO A 28 -11.85 -4.23 1.48
C PRO A 28 -11.16 -3.16 0.61
N ASP A 29 -11.92 -2.20 0.08
CA ASP A 29 -11.42 -1.12 -0.77
C ASP A 29 -11.49 0.23 -0.04
N LEU A 30 -10.52 0.48 0.84
CA LEU A 30 -10.45 1.71 1.63
C LEU A 30 -10.05 2.93 0.77
N ILE A 31 -9.28 2.73 -0.29
CA ILE A 31 -8.85 3.81 -1.19
C ILE A 31 -10.06 4.31 -2.00
N GLY A 32 -10.84 3.40 -2.59
CA GLY A 32 -12.07 3.73 -3.29
C GLY A 32 -13.07 4.43 -2.36
N LEU A 33 -13.22 3.91 -1.13
CA LEU A 33 -14.07 4.53 -0.11
C LEU A 33 -13.62 5.95 0.25
N TYR A 34 -12.33 6.18 0.48
CA TYR A 34 -11.79 7.51 0.72
C TYR A 34 -12.07 8.47 -0.44
N MET A 35 -11.83 8.03 -1.68
CA MET A 35 -12.01 8.87 -2.87
C MET A 35 -13.48 9.26 -3.06
N ALA A 36 -14.39 8.31 -2.87
CA ALA A 36 -15.81 8.55 -2.99
C ALA A 36 -16.33 9.42 -1.83
N ALA A 37 -15.88 9.18 -0.60
CA ALA A 37 -16.21 10.03 0.55
C ALA A 37 -15.73 11.47 0.36
N ARG A 38 -14.50 11.66 -0.14
CA ARG A 38 -13.95 12.98 -0.49
C ARG A 38 -14.78 13.68 -1.57
N HIS A 39 -15.19 12.95 -2.60
CA HIS A 39 -15.99 13.52 -3.70
C HIS A 39 -17.39 13.93 -3.27
N LEU A 40 -18.01 13.14 -2.40
CA LEU A 40 -19.34 13.40 -1.86
C LEU A 40 -19.32 14.27 -0.60
N GLU A 41 -18.15 14.82 -0.25
CA GLU A 41 -17.94 15.69 0.91
C GLU A 41 -18.35 15.06 2.26
N LEU A 42 -18.27 13.72 2.35
CA LEU A 42 -18.57 12.93 3.56
C LEU A 42 -17.34 12.89 4.47
N LYS A 43 -17.07 14.00 5.16
CA LYS A 43 -15.84 14.20 5.94
C LYS A 43 -15.54 13.10 6.96
N ASP A 44 -16.52 12.70 7.76
CA ASP A 44 -16.31 11.67 8.80
C ASP A 44 -15.90 10.31 8.18
N LEU A 45 -16.50 9.95 7.04
CA LEU A 45 -16.16 8.74 6.30
C LEU A 45 -14.79 8.84 5.62
N GLN A 46 -14.44 10.03 5.14
CA GLN A 46 -13.11 10.32 4.59
C GLN A 46 -12.02 10.16 5.67
N ASP A 47 -12.18 10.82 6.82
CA ASP A 47 -11.24 10.79 7.94
C ASP A 47 -11.09 9.37 8.51
N PHE A 48 -12.21 8.65 8.62
CA PHE A 48 -12.23 7.25 8.99
C PHE A 48 -11.43 6.40 8.00
N SER A 49 -11.68 6.55 6.70
CA SER A 49 -10.99 5.78 5.65
C SER A 49 -9.50 6.06 5.63
N GLU A 50 -9.06 7.33 5.76
CA GLU A 50 -7.64 7.67 5.85
C GLU A 50 -6.98 7.01 7.07
N THR A 51 -7.66 7.02 8.22
CA THR A 51 -7.16 6.38 9.45
C THR A 51 -7.00 4.86 9.26
N GLN A 52 -7.94 4.21 8.59
CA GLN A 52 -7.85 2.78 8.29
C GLN A 52 -6.75 2.47 7.26
N ILE A 53 -6.58 3.30 6.23
CA ILE A 53 -5.47 3.15 5.26
C ILE A 53 -4.14 3.25 6.00
N HIS A 54 -3.99 4.28 6.84
CA HIS A 54 -2.78 4.49 7.62
C HIS A 54 -2.45 3.32 8.54
N SER A 55 -3.43 2.79 9.28
CA SER A 55 -3.23 1.67 10.22
C SER A 55 -2.94 0.34 9.52
N ARG A 56 -3.47 0.14 8.32
CA ARG A 56 -3.29 -1.10 7.52
C ARG A 56 -2.14 -1.03 6.53
N THR A 57 -1.40 0.07 6.49
CA THR A 57 -0.21 0.22 5.64
C THR A 57 0.87 -0.77 6.08
N ASN A 58 1.31 -1.63 5.18
CA ASN A 58 2.30 -2.69 5.41
C ASN A 58 3.09 -2.97 4.12
N ALA A 59 4.11 -3.83 4.19
CA ALA A 59 5.05 -4.07 3.08
C ALA A 59 4.38 -4.52 1.76
N SER A 60 3.21 -5.17 1.80
CA SER A 60 2.54 -5.63 0.58
C SER A 60 1.81 -4.52 -0.17
N ASN A 61 1.32 -3.49 0.54
CA ASN A 61 0.50 -2.41 -0.02
C ASN A 61 1.16 -1.02 0.04
N ALA A 62 2.31 -0.88 0.72
CA ALA A 62 2.94 0.42 0.94
C ALA A 62 3.25 1.17 -0.35
N TYR A 63 3.66 0.48 -1.43
CA TYR A 63 3.90 1.12 -2.72
C TYR A 63 2.63 1.77 -3.30
N GLU A 64 1.50 1.06 -3.27
CA GLU A 64 0.23 1.55 -3.79
C GLU A 64 -0.27 2.74 -2.97
N ILE A 65 -0.11 2.68 -1.65
CA ILE A 65 -0.44 3.79 -0.73
C ILE A 65 0.48 4.99 -0.97
N LEU A 66 1.76 4.78 -1.30
CA LEU A 66 2.67 5.87 -1.67
C LEU A 66 2.26 6.56 -2.98
N VAL A 67 1.89 5.78 -3.99
CA VAL A 67 1.37 6.31 -5.27
C VAL A 67 0.09 7.11 -5.01
N PHE A 68 -0.82 6.53 -4.24
CA PHE A 68 -2.10 7.15 -3.90
C PHE A 68 -1.90 8.46 -3.11
N SER A 69 -1.09 8.45 -2.05
CA SER A 69 -0.81 9.62 -1.23
C SER A 69 -0.13 10.75 -2.00
N ASN A 70 0.69 10.44 -3.01
CA ASN A 70 1.20 11.46 -3.92
C ASN A 70 0.10 12.06 -4.80
N LYS A 71 -0.89 11.27 -5.27
CA LYS A 71 -2.02 11.79 -6.07
C LYS A 71 -2.94 12.72 -5.29
N ILE A 72 -3.18 12.41 -4.01
CA ILE A 72 -4.06 13.21 -3.14
C ILE A 72 -3.33 14.25 -2.29
N ASP A 73 -2.01 14.33 -2.44
CA ASP A 73 -1.09 15.13 -1.63
C ASP A 73 -1.23 14.96 -0.10
N SER A 74 -1.51 13.73 0.36
CA SER A 74 -1.54 13.42 1.79
C SER A 74 -0.13 13.15 2.30
N LYS A 75 0.46 14.14 2.98
CA LYS A 75 1.78 14.00 3.63
C LYS A 75 1.80 12.84 4.63
N LYS A 76 0.75 12.72 5.45
CA LYS A 76 0.63 11.69 6.49
C LYS A 76 0.72 10.27 5.92
N LEU A 77 -0.08 9.98 4.88
CA LEU A 77 -0.03 8.67 4.23
C LEU A 77 1.29 8.45 3.48
N LYS A 78 1.84 9.50 2.86
CA LYS A 78 3.09 9.45 2.13
C LYS A 78 4.26 9.07 3.02
N ASP A 79 4.40 9.74 4.17
CA ASP A 79 5.46 9.47 5.14
C ASP A 79 5.29 8.05 5.72
N LYS A 80 4.08 7.65 6.12
CA LYS A 80 3.82 6.28 6.63
C LYS A 80 4.15 5.19 5.62
N ALA A 81 3.73 5.34 4.37
CA ALA A 81 4.03 4.39 3.30
C ALA A 81 5.53 4.32 3.02
N PHE A 82 6.20 5.48 3.00
CA PHE A 82 7.63 5.54 2.78
C PHE A 82 8.44 4.91 3.92
N ASP A 83 8.01 5.10 5.17
CA ASP A 83 8.64 4.45 6.33
C ASP A 83 8.56 2.92 6.23
N VAL A 84 7.40 2.37 5.88
CA VAL A 84 7.25 0.93 5.67
C VAL A 84 8.11 0.45 4.49
N ILE A 85 8.25 1.24 3.43
CA ILE A 85 9.14 0.92 2.31
C ILE A 85 10.59 0.88 2.77
N LYS A 86 11.05 1.84 3.60
CA LYS A 86 12.42 1.83 4.14
C LYS A 86 12.72 0.56 4.94
N GLU A 87 11.74 0.07 5.71
CA GLU A 87 11.88 -1.18 6.49
C GLU A 87 12.12 -2.42 5.60
N MET A 88 11.72 -2.39 4.32
CA MET A 88 11.98 -3.47 3.37
C MET A 88 13.45 -3.58 2.94
N PHE A 89 14.27 -2.55 3.20
CA PHE A 89 15.68 -2.48 2.77
C PHE A 89 16.61 -2.31 3.97
N PRO A 90 16.71 -3.31 4.86
CA PRO A 90 17.53 -3.22 6.06
C PRO A 90 19.00 -2.94 5.70
N GLY A 91 19.59 -1.94 6.33
CA GLY A 91 20.98 -1.53 6.10
C GLY A 91 21.20 -0.60 4.90
N GLN A 92 20.13 -0.25 4.15
CA GLN A 92 20.21 0.74 3.07
C GLN A 92 19.45 2.01 3.46
N SER A 93 20.07 3.17 3.26
CA SER A 93 19.41 4.46 3.46
C SER A 93 18.76 4.92 2.15
N LEU A 94 17.44 4.72 2.02
CA LEU A 94 16.69 5.37 0.96
C LEU A 94 16.64 6.88 1.25
N LYS A 95 17.07 7.66 0.27
CA LYS A 95 17.05 9.12 0.33
C LYS A 95 15.61 9.63 0.44
N GLU A 96 15.33 10.57 1.35
CA GLU A 96 13.98 11.09 1.57
C GLU A 96 13.37 11.73 0.32
N GLU A 97 14.18 12.31 -0.58
CA GLU A 97 13.70 12.95 -1.81
C GLU A 97 13.05 11.96 -2.79
N ILE A 98 13.34 10.66 -2.65
CA ILE A 98 12.79 9.62 -3.52
C ILE A 98 11.30 9.36 -3.23
N LYS A 99 10.77 9.75 -2.06
CA LYS A 99 9.34 9.56 -1.70
C LYS A 99 8.37 10.32 -2.60
N HIS A 100 8.88 11.30 -3.33
CA HIS A 100 8.15 12.08 -4.34
C HIS A 100 8.26 11.49 -5.75
N GLN A 101 8.95 10.36 -5.90
CA GLN A 101 9.28 9.72 -7.18
C GLN A 101 8.88 8.24 -7.15
N PRO A 102 7.56 7.93 -7.14
CA PRO A 102 7.07 6.56 -7.03
C PRO A 102 7.63 5.63 -8.10
N GLU A 103 7.87 6.12 -9.32
CA GLU A 103 8.47 5.35 -10.41
C GLU A 103 9.89 4.86 -10.10
N LYS A 104 10.69 5.64 -9.36
CA LYS A 104 12.03 5.21 -8.93
C LYS A 104 11.92 4.20 -7.79
N ILE A 105 11.03 4.43 -6.84
CA ILE A 105 10.77 3.48 -5.75
C ILE A 105 10.30 2.14 -6.29
N LYS A 106 9.44 2.13 -7.32
CA LYS A 106 8.98 0.90 -7.99
C LYS A 106 10.17 0.08 -8.49
N LYS A 107 11.11 0.73 -9.20
CA LYS A 107 12.31 0.07 -9.72
C LYS A 107 13.16 -0.54 -8.60
N VAL A 108 13.29 0.16 -7.48
CA VAL A 108 14.05 -0.31 -6.31
C VAL A 108 13.37 -1.53 -5.66
N ILE A 109 12.05 -1.49 -5.47
CA ILE A 109 11.26 -2.63 -4.96
C ILE A 109 11.36 -3.84 -5.89
N ASP A 110 11.23 -3.63 -7.21
CA ASP A 110 11.31 -4.69 -8.20
C ASP A 110 12.71 -5.33 -8.24
N ALA A 111 13.77 -4.52 -8.15
CA ALA A 111 15.14 -5.00 -8.06
C ALA A 111 15.37 -5.83 -6.78
N ASN A 112 14.85 -5.40 -5.63
CA ASN A 112 14.98 -6.15 -4.38
C ASN A 112 14.34 -7.53 -4.48
N ARG A 113 13.13 -7.60 -5.04
CA ARG A 113 12.42 -8.87 -5.24
C ARG A 113 13.20 -9.82 -6.14
N GLN A 114 13.89 -9.29 -7.16
CA GLN A 114 14.75 -10.11 -8.02
C GLN A 114 15.96 -10.64 -7.24
N ILE A 115 16.60 -9.82 -6.41
CA ILE A 115 17.71 -10.24 -5.54
C ILE A 115 17.23 -11.33 -4.56
N ASP A 116 16.11 -11.12 -3.88
CA ASP A 116 15.54 -12.08 -2.93
C ASP A 116 15.26 -13.44 -3.58
N LYS A 117 14.75 -13.41 -4.82
CA LYS A 117 14.51 -14.61 -5.63
C LYS A 117 15.81 -15.35 -5.94
N LEU A 118 16.83 -14.63 -6.43
CA LEU A 118 18.14 -15.21 -6.74
C LEU A 118 18.81 -15.80 -5.48
N MET A 119 18.75 -15.10 -4.35
CA MET A 119 19.30 -15.59 -3.08
C MET A 119 18.59 -16.85 -2.60
N THR A 120 17.28 -16.94 -2.80
CA THR A 120 16.50 -18.14 -2.46
C THR A 120 16.87 -19.32 -3.34
N GLU A 121 17.07 -19.10 -4.64
CA GLU A 121 17.52 -20.12 -5.59
C GLU A 121 18.93 -20.60 -5.23
N MET A 122 19.88 -19.69 -5.04
CA MET A 122 21.25 -20.03 -4.63
C MET A 122 21.31 -20.83 -3.34
N ARG A 123 20.47 -20.48 -2.35
CA ARG A 123 20.41 -21.22 -1.08
C ARG A 123 19.97 -22.67 -1.27
N LYS A 124 18.97 -22.91 -2.12
CA LYS A 124 18.50 -24.27 -2.46
C LYS A 124 19.60 -25.07 -3.17
N ASP A 125 20.33 -24.43 -4.08
CA ASP A 125 21.43 -25.08 -4.80
C ASP A 125 22.53 -25.52 -3.83
N ILE A 126 22.93 -24.65 -2.90
CA ILE A 126 23.93 -24.96 -1.87
C ILE A 126 23.46 -26.13 -0.98
N GLU A 127 22.21 -26.08 -0.49
CA GLU A 127 21.64 -27.14 0.32
C GLU A 127 21.65 -28.48 -0.43
N SER A 128 21.34 -28.48 -1.74
CA SER A 128 21.37 -29.70 -2.57
C SER A 128 22.77 -30.29 -2.75
N LEU A 129 23.83 -29.46 -2.79
CA LEU A 129 25.22 -29.91 -2.90
C LEU A 129 25.74 -30.52 -1.58
N THR A 130 25.35 -29.95 -0.43
CA THR A 130 25.81 -30.44 0.89
C THR A 130 25.23 -31.80 1.31
N VAL A 131 24.12 -32.25 0.71
CA VAL A 131 23.49 -33.55 1.02
C VAL A 131 24.23 -34.73 0.35
N VAL A 132 25.00 -34.48 -0.71
CA VAL A 132 25.65 -35.54 -1.50
C VAL A 132 26.97 -36.02 -0.88
N ASP A 133 27.66 -35.20 -0.09
CA ASP A 133 28.98 -35.53 0.50
C ASP A 133 28.91 -36.33 1.83
N SER A 134 27.74 -36.82 2.24
CA SER A 134 27.53 -37.51 3.53
C SER A 134 27.19 -39.01 3.42
N GLN A 135 27.47 -39.68 2.30
CA GLN A 135 27.23 -41.13 2.12
C GLN A 135 28.50 -41.92 1.86
#